data_AF-A0A936MZM4-F1
#
_entry.id   AF-A0A936MZM4-F1
#
_cell.length_a   1.000
_cell.length_b   1.000
_cell.length_c   1.000
_cell.angle_alpha   90.00
_cell.angle_beta   90.00
_cell.angle_gamma   90.00
#
_symmetry.space_group_name_H-M   'P 1'
#
loop_
_entity.id
_entity.type
_entity.pdbx_description
1 polymer ?
#
loop_
_entity_poly.entity_id
_entity_poly.type
_entity_poly.pdbx_seq_one_letter_code
_entity_poly.pdbx_strand_id
1 'polypeptide(L)'
;MTTFTYSPAIEDLPRKLKARKLLTWLLLFAIVMFFAGLTSAYVVSMSGGYWVDIRLPDAFLVSTGCIAVSSLFIQMALTRVRRGEMGGVPLLIAFTLAFGIGFTVSQFQGWGQLVDKGNFVVGKVLQNTGTYGQDWTIRHQGQELVLEDGKFYMPDDTQRRTALNADLDEQKNTASSYIYALTAAHLAHLGLGLVSLVVMLVLAARGAYTQADHAGLWAGTMYWHFLGILWVYLFLFLTFVH
;
A
#
# COMPACT_ATOMS: atom_id res chain seq x y z
N MET A 1 51.48 19.74 -28.15
CA MET A 1 51.20 19.09 -26.87
C MET A 1 49.80 19.52 -26.45
N THR A 2 48.77 18.71 -26.73
CA THR A 2 47.38 19.01 -26.35
C THR A 2 47.20 18.62 -24.89
N THR A 3 47.15 19.60 -24.00
CA THR A 3 46.83 19.41 -22.60
C THR A 3 45.34 19.07 -22.46
N PHE A 4 45.03 17.80 -22.22
CA PHE A 4 43.70 17.41 -21.75
C PHE A 4 43.51 18.00 -20.35
N THR A 5 42.68 19.02 -20.23
CA THR A 5 42.31 19.58 -18.93
C THR A 5 41.36 18.60 -18.23
N TYR A 6 41.88 17.90 -17.22
CA TYR A 6 41.09 17.05 -16.35
C TYR A 6 40.05 17.89 -15.60
N SER A 7 38.76 17.58 -15.81
CA SER A 7 37.64 18.19 -15.07
C SER A 7 36.94 17.10 -14.25
N PRO A 8 37.18 17.01 -12.93
CA PRO A 8 36.62 15.95 -12.09
C PRO A 8 35.08 15.90 -12.09
N ALA A 9 34.43 17.03 -12.37
CA ALA A 9 32.97 17.13 -12.41
C ALA A 9 32.32 16.33 -13.56
N ILE A 10 33.00 16.19 -14.70
CA ILE A 10 32.46 15.52 -15.91
C ILE A 10 32.55 13.99 -15.76
N GLU A 11 33.61 13.48 -15.13
CA GLU A 11 33.83 12.04 -14.95
C GLU A 11 33.04 11.45 -13.77
N ASP A 12 32.77 12.26 -12.74
CA ASP A 12 32.06 11.81 -11.53
C ASP A 12 30.55 11.67 -11.69
N LEU A 13 29.94 12.40 -12.62
CA LEU A 13 28.49 12.41 -12.83
C LEU A 13 27.92 11.01 -13.15
N PRO A 14 28.42 10.25 -14.14
CA PRO A 14 27.92 8.90 -14.43
C PRO A 14 28.07 7.92 -13.25
N ARG A 15 29.14 8.04 -12.45
CA ARG A 15 29.33 7.23 -11.24
C ARG A 15 28.29 7.56 -10.17
N LYS A 16 28.06 8.85 -9.90
CA LYS A 16 27.03 9.32 -8.97
C LYS A 16 25.62 8.87 -9.40
N LEU A 17 25.31 8.93 -10.69
CA LEU A 17 24.03 8.46 -11.25
C LEU A 17 23.83 6.95 -11.05
N LYS A 18 24.85 6.14 -11.34
CA LYS A 18 24.80 4.67 -11.11
C LYS A 18 24.60 4.34 -9.63
N ALA A 19 25.34 5.00 -8.73
CA ALA A 19 25.21 4.80 -7.30
C ALA A 19 23.79 5.13 -6.79
N ARG A 20 23.22 6.27 -7.22
CA ARG A 20 21.84 6.64 -6.88
C ARG A 20 20.82 5.61 -7.35
N LYS A 21 20.95 5.11 -8.58
CA LYS A 21 20.06 4.06 -9.12
C LYS A 21 20.15 2.76 -8.32
N LEU A 22 21.37 2.34 -7.97
CA LEU A 22 21.58 1.16 -7.15
C LEU A 22 20.92 1.29 -5.77
N LEU A 23 21.11 2.45 -5.11
CA LEU A 23 20.48 2.74 -3.82
C LEU A 23 18.95 2.70 -3.91
N THR A 24 18.36 3.23 -4.97
CA THR A 24 16.91 3.13 -5.20
C THR A 24 16.47 1.67 -5.26
N TRP A 25 17.12 0.84 -6.08
CA TRP A 25 16.74 -0.57 -6.20
C TRP A 25 16.92 -1.35 -4.89
N LEU A 26 18.00 -1.10 -4.16
CA LEU A 26 18.24 -1.74 -2.85
C LEU A 26 17.15 -1.36 -1.84
N LEU A 27 16.76 -0.09 -1.79
CA LEU A 27 15.67 0.36 -0.93
C LEU A 27 14.34 -0.29 -1.32
N LEU A 28 14.01 -0.31 -2.61
CA LEU A 28 12.78 -0.96 -3.10
C LEU A 28 12.74 -2.45 -2.73
N PHE A 29 13.86 -3.15 -2.91
CA PHE A 29 13.97 -4.55 -2.52
C PHE A 29 13.78 -4.77 -1.02
N ALA A 30 14.34 -3.90 -0.17
CA ALA A 30 14.13 -3.96 1.27
C ALA A 30 12.66 -3.80 1.65
N ILE A 31 11.93 -2.89 0.97
CA ILE A 31 10.49 -2.69 1.21
C ILE A 31 9.70 -3.94 0.79
N VAL A 32 10.03 -4.55 -0.36
CA VAL A 32 9.40 -5.82 -0.79
C VAL A 32 9.58 -6.89 0.28
N MET A 33 10.80 -7.09 0.79
CA MET A 33 11.07 -8.08 1.83
C MET A 33 10.32 -7.81 3.13
N PHE A 34 10.22 -6.54 3.52
CA PHE A 34 9.45 -6.13 4.70
C PHE A 34 7.96 -6.48 4.58
N PHE A 35 7.32 -6.12 3.45
CA PHE A 35 5.91 -6.45 3.24
C PHE A 35 5.67 -7.95 3.03
N ALA A 36 6.56 -8.65 2.34
CA ALA A 36 6.49 -10.10 2.18
C ALA A 36 6.53 -10.83 3.53
N GLY A 37 7.39 -10.39 4.45
CA GLY A 37 7.45 -10.92 5.82
C GLY A 37 6.15 -10.71 6.59
N LEU A 38 5.56 -9.51 6.51
CA LEU A 38 4.28 -9.22 7.17
C LEU A 38 3.11 -10.02 6.58
N THR A 39 3.01 -10.13 5.25
CA THR A 39 1.96 -10.94 4.61
C THR A 39 2.15 -12.42 4.86
N SER A 40 3.40 -12.92 4.95
CA SER A 40 3.66 -14.31 5.34
C SER A 40 3.22 -14.58 6.77
N ALA A 41 3.51 -13.67 7.71
CA ALA A 41 3.06 -13.80 9.09
C ALA A 41 1.53 -13.81 9.19
N TYR A 42 0.84 -12.94 8.44
CA TYR A 42 -0.62 -12.92 8.34
C TYR A 42 -1.19 -14.29 7.93
N VAL A 43 -0.69 -14.88 6.83
CA VAL A 43 -1.20 -16.15 6.30
C VAL A 43 -0.95 -17.30 7.27
N VAL A 44 0.23 -17.36 7.87
CA VAL A 44 0.57 -18.41 8.84
C VAL A 44 -0.32 -18.30 10.08
N SER A 45 -0.52 -17.10 10.61
CA SER A 45 -1.38 -16.86 11.78
C SER A 45 -2.86 -17.16 11.52
N MET A 46 -3.33 -17.00 10.28
CA MET A 46 -4.71 -17.35 9.90
C MET A 46 -5.00 -18.86 10.00
N SER A 47 -3.99 -19.72 9.81
CA SER A 47 -4.19 -21.17 9.79
C SER A 47 -4.45 -21.81 11.16
N GLY A 48 -4.10 -21.13 12.26
CA GLY A 48 -4.04 -21.73 13.60
C GLY A 48 -5.16 -21.36 14.57
N GLY A 49 -6.08 -20.46 14.22
CA GLY A 49 -7.10 -19.94 15.17
C GLY A 49 -8.36 -19.38 14.51
N TYR A 50 -9.16 -18.65 15.28
CA TYR A 50 -10.34 -17.97 14.75
C TYR A 50 -9.93 -16.74 13.95
N TRP A 51 -10.42 -16.64 12.72
CA TRP A 51 -10.10 -15.55 11.81
C TRP A 51 -11.34 -14.72 11.51
N VAL A 52 -11.24 -13.41 11.70
CA VAL A 52 -12.29 -12.48 11.32
C VAL A 52 -12.01 -12.00 9.90
N ASP A 53 -12.95 -12.24 9.00
CA ASP A 53 -12.93 -11.75 7.62
C ASP A 53 -13.87 -10.55 7.51
N ILE A 54 -13.37 -9.43 6.98
CA ILE A 54 -14.08 -8.16 6.85
C ILE A 54 -14.14 -7.78 5.38
N ARG A 55 -15.35 -7.53 4.87
CA ARG A 55 -15.51 -7.15 3.45
C ARG A 55 -14.95 -5.77 3.16
N LEU A 56 -14.02 -5.71 2.20
CA LEU A 56 -13.40 -4.47 1.75
C LEU A 56 -14.43 -3.52 1.08
N PRO A 57 -14.46 -2.24 1.47
CA PRO A 57 -15.27 -1.22 0.83
C PRO A 57 -14.87 -0.84 -0.61
N ASP A 58 -15.86 -0.41 -1.39
CA ASP A 58 -15.69 0.08 -2.78
C ASP A 58 -14.75 1.30 -2.90
N ALA A 59 -14.55 2.05 -1.80
CA ALA A 59 -13.60 3.16 -1.74
C ALA A 59 -12.18 2.73 -2.17
N PHE A 60 -11.79 1.48 -1.91
CA PHE A 60 -10.50 0.93 -2.30
C PHE A 60 -10.38 0.69 -3.82
N LEU A 61 -11.49 0.45 -4.53
CA LEU A 61 -11.50 0.37 -6.00
C LEU A 61 -11.25 1.74 -6.63
N VAL A 62 -11.91 2.78 -6.13
CA VAL A 62 -11.68 4.17 -6.56
C VAL A 62 -10.22 4.56 -6.38
N SER A 63 -9.63 4.19 -5.23
CA SER A 63 -8.22 4.43 -4.95
C SER A 63 -7.29 3.78 -5.99
N THR A 64 -7.60 2.54 -6.39
CA THR A 64 -6.81 1.79 -7.37
C THR A 64 -6.85 2.45 -8.75
N GLY A 65 -8.00 3.02 -9.14
CA GLY A 65 -8.12 3.85 -10.34
C GLY A 65 -7.27 5.12 -10.25
N CYS A 66 -7.33 5.84 -9.12
CA CYS A 66 -6.55 7.07 -8.90
C CYS A 66 -5.04 6.84 -9.02
N ILE A 67 -4.51 5.78 -8.40
CA ILE A 67 -3.06 5.51 -8.40
C ILE A 67 -2.57 5.03 -9.78
N ALA A 68 -3.41 4.29 -10.52
CA ALA A 68 -3.11 3.90 -11.89
C ALA A 68 -3.00 5.13 -12.82
N VAL A 69 -3.98 6.03 -12.74
CA VAL A 69 -3.97 7.29 -13.53
C VAL A 69 -2.80 8.19 -13.14
N SER A 70 -2.52 8.32 -11.84
CA SER A 70 -1.35 9.05 -11.32
C SER A 70 -0.04 8.50 -11.91
N SER A 71 0.08 7.18 -11.99
CA SER A 71 1.25 6.49 -12.54
C SER A 71 1.48 6.81 -14.02
N LEU A 72 0.41 6.96 -14.81
CA LEU A 72 0.52 7.37 -16.22
C LEU A 72 1.11 8.78 -16.34
N PHE A 73 0.64 9.74 -15.54
CA PHE A 73 1.11 11.13 -15.59
C PHE A 73 2.59 11.27 -15.23
N ILE A 74 3.05 10.60 -14.17
CA ILE A 74 4.47 10.69 -13.76
C ILE A 74 5.38 10.00 -14.79
N GLN A 75 4.92 8.91 -15.40
CA GLN A 75 5.66 8.25 -16.48
C GLN A 75 5.78 9.14 -17.71
N MET A 76 4.72 9.87 -18.07
CA MET A 76 4.78 10.88 -19.13
C MET A 76 5.76 12.01 -18.78
N ALA A 77 5.82 12.43 -17.52
CA ALA A 77 6.72 13.50 -17.07
C ALA A 77 8.19 13.08 -17.24
N LEU A 78 8.52 11.87 -16.78
CA LEU A 78 9.86 11.28 -16.95
C LEU A 78 10.22 11.11 -18.44
N THR A 79 9.26 10.70 -19.27
CA THR A 79 9.49 10.51 -20.71
C THR A 79 9.79 11.83 -21.42
N ARG A 80 9.09 12.92 -21.08
CA ARG A 80 9.34 14.26 -21.63
C ARG A 80 10.74 14.78 -21.28
N VAL A 81 11.14 14.68 -20.02
CA VAL A 81 12.50 15.08 -19.58
C VAL A 81 13.58 14.28 -20.32
N ARG A 82 13.37 12.97 -20.52
CA ARG A 82 14.30 12.11 -21.28
C ARG A 82 14.42 12.49 -22.76
N ARG A 83 13.35 13.05 -23.35
CA ARG A 83 13.33 13.58 -24.73
C ARG A 83 13.92 14.98 -24.84
N GLY A 84 14.29 15.62 -23.73
CA GLY A 84 14.74 17.02 -23.71
C GLY A 84 13.61 18.05 -23.68
N GLU A 85 12.35 17.60 -23.63
CA GLU A 85 11.16 18.44 -23.58
C GLU A 85 10.85 18.82 -22.11
N MET A 86 11.34 19.97 -21.64
CA MET A 86 11.10 20.41 -20.25
C MET A 86 9.74 21.10 -20.07
N GLY A 87 9.10 21.50 -21.19
CA GLY A 87 7.80 22.16 -21.19
C GLY A 87 6.70 21.25 -20.61
N GLY A 88 5.92 21.79 -19.67
CA GLY A 88 4.77 21.08 -19.09
C GLY A 88 5.11 19.92 -18.15
N VAL A 89 6.39 19.66 -17.85
CA VAL A 89 6.79 18.65 -16.85
C VAL A 89 6.25 18.98 -15.45
N PRO A 90 6.33 20.24 -14.95
CA PRO A 90 5.75 20.58 -13.65
C PRO A 90 4.24 20.34 -13.61
N LEU A 91 3.53 20.60 -14.70
CA LEU A 91 2.08 20.39 -14.79
C LEU A 91 1.72 18.90 -14.70
N LEU A 92 2.46 18.02 -15.36
CA LEU A 92 2.25 16.57 -15.25
C LEU A 92 2.51 16.05 -13.83
N ILE A 93 3.55 16.55 -13.16
CA ILE A 93 3.84 16.19 -11.77
C ILE A 93 2.73 16.74 -10.85
N ALA A 94 2.20 17.93 -11.12
CA ALA A 94 1.06 18.48 -10.39
C ALA A 94 -0.21 17.61 -10.53
N PHE A 95 -0.51 17.12 -11.74
CA PHE A 95 -1.60 16.14 -11.93
C PHE A 95 -1.33 14.84 -11.17
N THR A 96 -0.10 14.33 -11.22
CA THR A 96 0.31 13.14 -10.45
C THR A 96 0.02 13.34 -8.96
N LEU A 97 0.41 14.49 -8.41
CA LEU A 97 0.17 14.85 -7.01
C LEU A 97 -1.32 14.98 -6.69
N ALA A 98 -2.12 15.61 -7.56
CA ALA A 98 -3.56 15.73 -7.37
C ALA A 98 -4.24 14.35 -7.30
N PHE A 99 -3.93 13.44 -8.22
CA PHE A 99 -4.43 12.06 -8.15
C PHE A 99 -3.85 11.27 -6.97
N GLY A 100 -2.62 11.56 -6.55
CA GLY A 100 -2.02 10.98 -5.33
C GLY A 100 -2.73 11.43 -4.05
N ILE A 101 -3.18 12.69 -3.99
CA ILE A 101 -4.02 13.20 -2.91
C ILE A 101 -5.40 12.54 -2.97
N GLY A 102 -5.99 12.41 -4.16
CA GLY A 102 -7.26 11.69 -4.36
C GLY A 102 -7.19 10.24 -3.88
N PHE A 103 -6.11 9.53 -4.23
CA PHE A 103 -5.78 8.21 -3.69
C PHE A 103 -5.76 8.23 -2.16
N THR A 104 -4.98 9.14 -1.57
CA THR A 104 -4.85 9.27 -0.10
C THR A 104 -6.20 9.49 0.58
N VAL A 105 -7.04 10.39 0.05
CA VAL A 105 -8.38 10.65 0.59
C VAL A 105 -9.26 9.39 0.54
N SER A 106 -9.27 8.68 -0.60
CA SER A 106 -10.04 7.44 -0.72
C SER A 106 -9.55 6.32 0.21
N GLN A 107 -8.25 6.28 0.52
CA GLN A 107 -7.67 5.34 1.50
C GLN A 107 -8.20 5.63 2.91
N PHE A 108 -8.19 6.91 3.34
CA PHE A 108 -8.73 7.29 4.64
C PHE A 108 -10.24 7.05 4.73
N GLN A 109 -10.99 7.25 3.64
CA GLN A 109 -12.43 6.94 3.60
C GLN A 109 -12.71 5.44 3.70
N GLY A 110 -12.00 4.62 2.92
CA GLY A 110 -12.14 3.15 3.00
C GLY A 110 -11.76 2.63 4.37
N TRP A 111 -10.73 3.20 4.98
CA TRP A 111 -10.34 2.89 6.35
C TRP A 111 -11.39 3.29 7.39
N GLY A 112 -11.97 4.48 7.27
CA GLY A 112 -13.07 4.93 8.13
C GLY A 112 -14.23 3.94 8.11
N GLN A 113 -14.63 3.48 6.92
CA GLN A 113 -15.68 2.47 6.77
C GLN A 113 -15.32 1.11 7.38
N LEU A 114 -14.04 0.71 7.36
CA LEU A 114 -13.59 -0.50 8.05
C LEU A 114 -13.67 -0.36 9.57
N VAL A 115 -13.29 0.82 10.11
CA VAL A 115 -13.40 1.11 11.55
C VAL A 115 -14.85 1.15 12.00
N ASP A 116 -15.75 1.75 11.20
CA ASP A 116 -17.18 1.79 11.48
C ASP A 116 -17.79 0.36 11.52
N LYS A 117 -17.26 -0.55 10.70
CA LYS A 117 -17.59 -1.99 10.69
C LYS A 117 -16.95 -2.79 11.85
N GLY A 118 -16.29 -2.14 12.78
CA GLY A 118 -15.75 -2.77 13.98
C GLY A 118 -14.31 -3.25 13.88
N ASN A 119 -13.59 -2.89 12.81
CA ASN A 119 -12.17 -3.21 12.70
C ASN A 119 -11.33 -2.32 13.63
N PHE A 120 -11.16 -2.71 14.89
CA PHE A 120 -10.36 -1.98 15.89
C PHE A 120 -8.97 -2.60 16.07
N VAL A 121 -7.93 -1.77 16.30
CA VAL A 121 -6.52 -2.19 16.50
C VAL A 121 -6.39 -3.33 17.53
N VAL A 122 -7.13 -3.17 18.63
CA VAL A 122 -7.17 -4.10 19.76
C VAL A 122 -8.64 -4.26 20.12
N GLY A 123 -9.21 -5.40 19.75
CA GLY A 123 -10.58 -5.78 20.07
C GLY A 123 -10.69 -7.29 20.26
N LYS A 124 -11.70 -7.72 21.01
CA LYS A 124 -12.08 -9.14 21.05
C LYS A 124 -12.77 -9.52 19.72
N VAL A 125 -12.75 -10.81 19.36
CA VAL A 125 -13.41 -11.30 18.14
C VAL A 125 -14.91 -10.95 18.10
N LEU A 126 -15.56 -10.85 19.25
CA LEU A 126 -16.99 -10.56 19.39
C LEU A 126 -17.34 -9.06 19.48
N GLN A 127 -16.37 -8.15 19.47
CA GLN A 127 -16.60 -6.70 19.65
C GLN A 127 -16.80 -5.94 18.33
N ASN A 128 -17.01 -6.63 17.20
CA ASN A 128 -17.21 -6.00 15.90
C ASN A 128 -18.60 -5.35 15.82
N THR A 129 -18.65 -4.10 15.35
CA THR A 129 -19.87 -3.35 15.08
C THR A 129 -20.31 -3.58 13.63
N GLY A 130 -21.30 -4.44 13.39
CA GLY A 130 -21.79 -4.72 12.03
C GLY A 130 -22.64 -5.99 11.96
N THR A 131 -23.16 -6.31 10.78
CA THR A 131 -24.04 -7.49 10.62
C THR A 131 -23.22 -8.73 10.24
N TYR A 132 -23.25 -9.77 11.07
CA TYR A 132 -22.62 -11.05 10.77
C TYR A 132 -23.14 -11.65 9.46
N GLY A 133 -22.25 -12.15 8.60
CA GLY A 133 -22.59 -12.70 7.28
C GLY A 133 -22.65 -11.66 6.15
N GLN A 134 -22.86 -10.37 6.47
CA GLN A 134 -22.85 -9.28 5.48
C GLN A 134 -21.56 -8.46 5.55
N ASP A 135 -21.20 -7.95 6.73
CA ASP A 135 -20.04 -7.07 6.90
C ASP A 135 -18.78 -7.83 7.30
N TRP A 136 -18.96 -8.85 8.14
CA TRP A 136 -17.87 -9.67 8.65
C TRP A 136 -18.33 -11.10 8.92
N THR A 137 -17.37 -12.03 8.85
CA THR A 137 -17.58 -13.46 9.14
C THR A 137 -16.45 -13.97 10.02
N ILE A 138 -16.66 -15.10 10.71
CA ILE A 138 -15.61 -15.77 11.48
C ILE A 138 -15.35 -17.12 10.83
N ARG A 139 -14.10 -17.38 10.48
CA ARG A 139 -13.64 -18.69 10.00
C ARG A 139 -12.82 -19.39 11.07
N HIS A 140 -13.01 -20.69 11.21
CA HIS A 140 -12.18 -21.55 12.05
C HIS A 140 -11.88 -22.84 11.29
N GLN A 141 -10.59 -23.22 11.21
CA GLN A 141 -10.14 -24.39 10.43
C GLN A 141 -10.62 -24.40 8.96
N GLY A 142 -10.78 -23.22 8.36
CA GLY A 142 -11.24 -23.07 6.97
C GLY A 142 -12.76 -23.18 6.78
N GLN A 143 -13.55 -23.34 7.85
CA GLN A 143 -15.01 -23.33 7.81
C GLN A 143 -15.57 -22.04 8.44
N GLU A 144 -16.59 -21.44 7.81
CA GLU A 144 -17.30 -20.28 8.35
C GLU A 144 -18.24 -20.72 9.48
N LEU A 145 -18.21 -20.04 10.62
CA LEU A 145 -19.08 -20.36 11.74
C LEU A 145 -20.55 -20.00 11.42
N VAL A 146 -21.49 -20.74 11.99
CA VAL A 146 -22.91 -20.44 11.87
C VAL A 146 -23.36 -19.70 13.11
N LEU A 147 -23.96 -18.52 12.92
CA LEU A 147 -24.58 -17.74 13.99
C LEU A 147 -26.06 -18.10 14.09
N GLU A 148 -26.46 -18.76 15.18
CA GLU A 148 -27.87 -19.01 15.51
C GLU A 148 -28.15 -18.67 16.98
N ASP A 149 -29.29 -18.02 17.25
CA ASP A 149 -29.70 -17.59 18.60
C ASP A 149 -28.63 -16.81 19.38
N GLY A 150 -27.80 -16.02 18.67
CA GLY A 150 -26.69 -15.26 19.27
C GLY A 150 -25.46 -16.09 19.66
N LYS A 151 -25.42 -17.37 19.27
CA LYS A 151 -24.32 -18.29 19.53
C LYS A 151 -23.66 -18.77 18.25
N PHE A 152 -22.34 -18.94 18.31
CA PHE A 152 -21.52 -19.40 17.20
C PHE A 152 -21.29 -20.91 17.30
N TYR A 153 -21.52 -21.60 16.19
CA TYR A 153 -21.38 -23.05 16.07
C TYR A 153 -20.51 -23.39 14.86
N MET A 154 -19.85 -24.54 14.91
CA MET A 154 -19.23 -25.09 13.70
C MET A 154 -20.30 -25.62 12.75
N PRO A 155 -20.10 -25.55 11.42
CA PRO A 155 -21.05 -26.07 10.44
C PRO A 155 -21.33 -27.57 10.54
N ASP A 156 -20.39 -28.35 11.09
CA ASP A 156 -20.52 -29.80 11.29
C ASP A 156 -21.44 -30.16 12.48
N ASP A 157 -21.59 -29.26 13.45
CA ASP A 157 -22.51 -29.40 14.59
C ASP A 157 -23.95 -29.03 14.18
N THR A 158 -24.54 -29.91 13.38
CA THR A 158 -25.95 -29.82 12.94
C THR A 158 -26.97 -29.74 14.08
N GLN A 159 -26.60 -30.12 15.30
CA GLN A 159 -27.47 -30.05 16.48
C GLN A 159 -27.15 -28.88 17.41
N ARG A 160 -26.14 -28.07 17.08
CA ARG A 160 -25.78 -26.82 17.77
C ARG A 160 -25.63 -27.01 19.27
N ARG A 161 -24.96 -28.10 19.65
CA ARG A 161 -24.75 -28.50 21.04
C ARG A 161 -23.60 -27.73 21.67
N THR A 162 -22.56 -27.41 20.90
CA THR A 162 -21.33 -26.79 21.41
C THR A 162 -21.25 -25.34 20.93
N ALA A 163 -21.68 -24.41 21.79
CA ALA A 163 -21.54 -22.98 21.52
C ALA A 163 -20.09 -22.53 21.77
N LEU A 164 -19.48 -21.87 20.78
CA LEU A 164 -18.08 -21.43 20.82
C LEU A 164 -17.90 -20.02 21.42
N ASN A 165 -18.98 -19.40 21.91
CA ASN A 165 -18.94 -18.01 22.40
C ASN A 165 -17.98 -17.80 23.57
N ALA A 166 -17.85 -18.78 24.47
CA ALA A 166 -16.92 -18.69 25.60
C ALA A 166 -15.46 -18.60 25.10
N ASP A 167 -15.10 -19.49 24.17
CA ASP A 167 -13.78 -19.50 23.54
C ASP A 167 -13.54 -18.23 22.71
N LEU A 168 -14.55 -17.76 21.97
CA LEU A 168 -14.48 -16.54 21.15
C LEU A 168 -14.34 -15.25 21.98
N ASP A 169 -14.92 -15.19 23.19
CA ASP A 169 -14.80 -14.02 24.06
C ASP A 169 -13.40 -13.89 24.69
N GLU A 170 -12.64 -14.99 24.78
CA GLU A 170 -11.25 -14.98 25.22
C GLU A 170 -10.27 -14.65 24.08
N GLN A 171 -10.69 -14.86 22.83
CA GLN A 171 -9.86 -14.65 21.65
C GLN A 171 -9.73 -13.16 21.30
N LYS A 172 -8.48 -12.73 21.08
CA LYS A 172 -8.17 -11.41 20.52
C LYS A 172 -8.30 -11.45 19.00
N ASN A 173 -8.74 -10.35 18.40
CA ASN A 173 -8.78 -10.21 16.94
C ASN A 173 -7.38 -9.98 16.37
N THR A 174 -6.64 -11.09 16.20
CA THR A 174 -5.28 -11.08 15.63
C THR A 174 -5.27 -10.60 14.17
N ALA A 175 -6.32 -10.91 13.40
CA ALA A 175 -6.46 -10.50 12.01
C ALA A 175 -6.44 -8.97 11.87
N SER A 176 -7.21 -8.27 12.71
CA SER A 176 -7.22 -6.80 12.75
C SER A 176 -5.84 -6.23 13.02
N SER A 177 -5.10 -6.75 14.01
CA SER A 177 -3.75 -6.25 14.33
C SER A 177 -2.79 -6.31 13.13
N TYR A 178 -2.84 -7.38 12.32
CA TYR A 178 -2.03 -7.46 11.09
C TYR A 178 -2.52 -6.50 10.00
N ILE A 179 -3.84 -6.34 9.81
CA ILE A 179 -4.39 -5.37 8.85
C ILE A 179 -3.94 -3.96 9.20
N TYR A 180 -3.96 -3.59 10.49
CA TYR A 180 -3.43 -2.32 10.97
C TYR A 180 -1.93 -2.17 10.73
N ALA A 181 -1.13 -3.22 10.98
CA ALA A 181 0.32 -3.18 10.74
C ALA A 181 0.65 -2.98 9.25
N LEU A 182 -0.01 -3.73 8.35
CA LEU A 182 0.13 -3.59 6.90
C LEU A 182 -0.30 -2.19 6.43
N THR A 183 -1.44 -1.71 6.92
CA THR A 183 -1.99 -0.39 6.56
C THR A 183 -1.09 0.75 7.05
N ALA A 184 -0.65 0.70 8.31
CA ALA A 184 0.23 1.72 8.89
C ALA A 184 1.57 1.78 8.16
N ALA A 185 2.17 0.63 7.87
CA ALA A 185 3.37 0.57 7.05
C ALA A 185 3.14 1.17 5.66
N HIS A 186 2.05 0.80 4.99
CA HIS A 186 1.73 1.33 3.67
C HIS A 186 1.52 2.86 3.69
N LEU A 187 0.78 3.39 4.67
CA LEU A 187 0.56 4.82 4.85
C LEU A 187 1.87 5.59 5.13
N ALA A 188 2.79 5.01 5.89
CA ALA A 188 4.11 5.62 6.12
C ALA A 188 4.87 5.78 4.80
N HIS A 189 4.88 4.75 3.95
CA HIS A 189 5.54 4.82 2.64
C HIS A 189 4.80 5.75 1.67
N LEU A 190 3.46 5.79 1.71
CA LEU A 190 2.65 6.76 0.95
C LEU A 190 3.03 8.20 1.33
N GLY A 191 3.18 8.49 2.62
CA GLY A 191 3.63 9.81 3.10
C GLY A 191 4.98 10.20 2.52
N LEU A 192 5.96 9.29 2.53
CA LEU A 192 7.25 9.50 1.88
C LEU A 192 7.13 9.73 0.36
N GLY A 193 6.21 9.02 -0.29
CA GLY A 193 5.90 9.19 -1.71
C GLY A 193 5.33 10.56 -2.04
N LEU A 194 4.37 11.04 -1.25
CA LEU A 194 3.76 12.36 -1.42
C LEU A 194 4.79 13.47 -1.23
N VAL A 195 5.64 13.36 -0.20
CA VAL A 195 6.76 14.30 0.02
C VAL A 195 7.70 14.29 -1.19
N SER A 196 8.04 13.11 -1.71
CA SER A 196 8.86 12.98 -2.92
C SER A 196 8.22 13.68 -4.13
N LEU A 197 6.92 13.52 -4.36
CA LEU A 197 6.19 14.22 -5.43
C LEU A 197 6.24 15.74 -5.27
N VAL A 198 6.04 16.25 -4.06
CA VAL A 198 6.13 17.70 -3.79
C VAL A 198 7.54 18.22 -4.07
N VAL A 199 8.57 17.51 -3.61
CA VAL A 199 9.97 17.88 -3.88
C VAL A 199 10.25 17.88 -5.38
N MET A 200 9.80 16.84 -6.11
CA MET A 200 9.96 16.77 -7.57
C MET A 200 9.21 17.90 -8.29
N LEU A 201 8.01 18.27 -7.83
CA LEU A 201 7.26 19.38 -8.38
C LEU A 201 8.00 20.70 -8.23
N VAL A 202 8.51 20.99 -7.03
CA VAL A 202 9.29 22.21 -6.76
C VAL A 202 10.57 22.26 -7.59
N LEU A 203 11.30 21.14 -7.68
CA LEU A 203 12.53 21.05 -8.49
C LEU A 203 12.23 21.20 -9.98
N ALA A 204 11.15 20.60 -10.49
CA ALA A 204 10.72 20.76 -11.87
C ALA A 204 10.31 22.21 -12.17
N ALA A 205 9.56 22.85 -11.27
CA ALA A 205 9.14 24.25 -11.43
C ALA A 205 10.33 25.24 -11.43
N ARG A 206 11.42 24.89 -10.74
CA ARG A 206 12.69 25.64 -10.74
C ARG A 206 13.59 25.32 -11.94
N GLY A 207 13.17 24.44 -12.85
CA GLY A 207 13.97 24.04 -14.02
C GLY A 207 15.20 23.20 -13.68
N ALA A 208 15.21 22.54 -12.52
CA ALA A 208 16.39 21.78 -12.06
C ALA A 208 16.63 20.48 -12.83
N TYR A 209 15.62 19.97 -13.55
CA TYR A 209 15.74 18.75 -14.33
C TYR A 209 16.17 19.04 -15.76
N THR A 210 17.19 18.31 -16.20
CA THR A 210 17.69 18.35 -17.58
C THR A 210 17.77 16.95 -18.16
N GLN A 211 17.97 16.83 -19.47
CA GLN A 211 18.12 15.51 -20.10
C GLN A 211 19.32 14.73 -19.51
N ALA A 212 20.40 15.44 -19.16
CA ALA A 212 21.60 14.85 -18.56
C ALA A 212 21.44 14.58 -17.05
N ASP A 213 20.73 15.44 -16.32
CA ASP A 213 20.50 15.31 -14.88
C ASP A 213 19.01 15.24 -14.54
N HIS A 214 18.47 14.02 -14.58
CA HIS A 214 17.09 13.69 -14.20
C HIS A 214 17.02 12.48 -13.25
N ALA A 215 18.12 12.13 -12.57
CA ALA A 215 18.14 10.96 -11.70
C ALA A 215 17.17 11.06 -10.53
N GLY A 216 16.96 12.26 -9.98
CA GLY A 216 15.98 12.49 -8.92
C GLY A 216 14.55 12.19 -9.38
N LEU A 217 14.17 12.71 -10.56
CA LEU A 217 12.86 12.43 -11.17
C LEU A 217 12.70 10.94 -11.49
N TRP A 218 13.75 10.29 -12.02
CA TRP A 218 13.72 8.85 -12.28
C TRP A 218 13.49 8.06 -10.99
N ALA A 219 14.27 8.33 -9.93
CA ALA A 219 14.16 7.61 -8.66
C ALA A 219 12.78 7.79 -8.02
N GLY A 220 12.27 9.03 -7.98
CA GLY A 220 10.93 9.30 -7.46
C GLY A 220 9.82 8.68 -8.31
N THR A 221 9.97 8.65 -9.64
CA THR A 221 9.04 7.94 -10.54
C THR A 221 9.01 6.44 -10.26
N MET A 222 10.18 5.79 -10.13
CA MET A 222 10.25 4.36 -9.82
C MET A 222 9.67 4.05 -8.44
N TYR A 223 9.93 4.91 -7.45
CA TYR A 223 9.35 4.78 -6.11
C TYR A 223 7.82 4.92 -6.12
N TRP A 224 7.28 5.89 -6.86
CA TRP A 224 5.83 6.08 -6.97
C TRP A 224 5.13 4.92 -7.66
N HIS A 225 5.69 4.42 -8.76
CA HIS A 225 5.19 3.20 -9.43
C HIS A 225 5.24 1.99 -8.50
N PHE A 226 6.33 1.84 -7.76
CA PHE A 226 6.46 0.77 -6.78
C PHE A 226 5.38 0.84 -5.71
N LEU A 227 5.07 2.03 -5.17
CA LEU A 227 3.96 2.20 -4.23
C LEU A 227 2.62 1.79 -4.83
N GLY A 228 2.36 2.16 -6.08
CA GLY A 228 1.14 1.75 -6.78
C GLY A 228 1.05 0.23 -6.97
N ILE A 229 2.14 -0.41 -7.38
CA ILE A 229 2.20 -1.88 -7.53
C ILE A 229 2.03 -2.57 -6.18
N LEU A 230 2.71 -2.08 -5.14
CA LEU A 230 2.60 -2.59 -3.78
C LEU A 230 1.15 -2.48 -3.28
N TRP A 231 0.48 -1.36 -3.54
CA TRP A 231 -0.94 -1.19 -3.22
C TRP A 231 -1.82 -2.22 -3.93
N VAL A 232 -1.65 -2.38 -5.25
CA VAL A 232 -2.43 -3.38 -6.01
C VAL A 232 -2.19 -4.79 -5.46
N TYR A 233 -0.95 -5.13 -5.14
CA TYR A 233 -0.62 -6.41 -4.48
C TYR A 233 -1.37 -6.56 -3.15
N LEU A 234 -1.30 -5.56 -2.25
CA LEU A 234 -1.99 -5.61 -0.96
C LEU A 234 -3.50 -5.68 -1.12
N PHE A 235 -4.08 -4.94 -2.06
CA PHE A 235 -5.50 -4.95 -2.35
C PHE A 235 -5.96 -6.34 -2.80
N LEU A 236 -5.26 -6.97 -3.75
CA LEU A 236 -5.58 -8.33 -4.20
C LEU A 236 -5.38 -9.35 -3.08
N PHE A 237 -4.30 -9.22 -2.31
CA PHE A 237 -4.03 -10.08 -1.15
C PHE A 237 -5.19 -10.01 -0.14
N LEU A 238 -5.61 -8.81 0.25
CA LEU A 238 -6.72 -8.61 1.19
C LEU A 238 -8.10 -8.93 0.59
N THR A 239 -8.23 -9.09 -0.73
CA THR A 239 -9.52 -9.44 -1.36
C THR A 239 -9.68 -10.96 -1.53
N PHE A 240 -8.57 -11.68 -1.72
CA PHE A 240 -8.61 -13.13 -2.01
C PHE A 240 -8.15 -14.00 -0.84
N VAL A 241 -7.33 -13.47 0.07
CA VAL A 241 -6.75 -14.23 1.20
C VAL A 241 -7.44 -13.90 2.52
N HIS A 242 -8.00 -12.69 2.64
CA HIS A 242 -9.02 -12.37 3.63
C HIS A 242 -10.32 -13.03 3.16
#